data_AF-A0A349S9S2-F1
#
_entry.id   AF-A0A349S9S2-F1
#
_cell.length_a   1.000
_cell.length_b   1.000
_cell.length_c   1.000
_cell.angle_alpha   90.00
_cell.angle_beta   90.00
_cell.angle_gamma   90.00
#
_symmetry.space_group_name_H-M   'P 1'
#
loop_
_entity.id
_entity.type
_entity.pdbx_description
1 polymer ?
#
loop_
_entity_poly.entity_id
_entity_poly.type
_entity_poly.pdbx_seq_one_letter_code
_entity_poly.pdbx_strand_id
1 'polypeptide(L)' 'PDLTAATSFVVPVPELASGTYSLEFSVIGEDGHTVAGHFNFGIGMPAAHAESGH' A
#
# COMPACT_ATOMS: atom_id res chain seq x y z
N PRO A 1 8.30 13.77 14.54
CA PRO A 1 8.34 12.67 13.56
C PRO A 1 9.80 12.31 13.25
N ASP A 2 10.25 11.17 13.78
CA ASP A 2 11.55 10.59 13.45
C ASP A 2 11.51 10.08 12.01
N LEU A 3 11.91 10.94 11.07
CA LEU A 3 12.05 10.61 9.65
C LEU A 3 13.42 9.96 9.43
N THR A 4 13.70 8.87 10.14
CA THR A 4 14.87 8.04 9.81
C THR A 4 14.56 7.39 8.46
N ALA A 5 15.48 7.53 7.49
CA ALA A 5 15.39 6.82 6.23
C ALA A 5 15.19 5.33 6.53
N ALA A 6 14.02 4.81 6.16
CA ALA A 6 13.61 3.45 6.43
C ALA A 6 13.16 2.82 5.11
N THR A 7 13.52 1.55 4.94
CA THR A 7 13.09 0.77 3.77
C THR A 7 11.65 0.25 3.93
N SER A 8 11.06 0.43 5.11
CA SER A 8 9.72 -0.05 5.44
C SER A 8 8.98 0.97 6.30
N PHE A 9 7.70 1.17 5.98
CA PHE A 9 6.79 2.03 6.70
C PHE A 9 5.54 1.23 7.07
N VAL A 10 5.05 1.43 8.29
CA VAL A 10 3.80 0.81 8.78
C VAL A 10 2.82 1.93 9.09
N VAL A 11 1.67 1.92 8.42
CA VAL A 11 0.58 2.85 8.67
C VAL A 11 -0.53 2.08 9.37
N PRO A 12 -0.84 2.37 10.65
CA PRO A 12 -1.97 1.75 11.31
C PRO A 12 -3.26 2.24 10.65
N VAL A 13 -4.00 1.32 10.03
CA VAL A 13 -5.34 1.59 9.50
C VAL A 13 -6.38 1.11 10.51
N PRO A 14 -7.49 1.86 10.71
CA PRO A 14 -8.62 1.36 11.50
C PRO A 14 -9.24 0.13 10.82
N GLU A 15 -10.12 -0.58 11.53
CA GLU A 15 -10.84 -1.72 10.96
C GLU A 15 -11.61 -1.26 9.71
N LEU A 16 -11.22 -1.80 8.55
CA LEU A 16 -11.85 -1.52 7.28
C LEU A 16 -12.98 -2.52 7.06
N ALA A 17 -14.14 -2.02 6.61
CA ALA A 17 -15.23 -2.88 6.18
C ALA A 17 -14.84 -3.68 4.93
N SER A 18 -15.60 -4.73 4.61
CA SER A 18 -15.39 -5.46 3.36
C SER A 18 -15.65 -4.56 2.14
N GLY A 19 -14.71 -4.47 1.22
CA GLY A 19 -14.78 -3.53 0.10
C GLY A 19 -13.47 -3.42 -0.67
N THR A 20 -13.47 -2.63 -1.75
CA THR A 20 -12.27 -2.29 -2.52
C THR A 20 -11.74 -0.94 -2.05
N TYR A 21 -10.44 -0.88 -1.83
CA TYR A 21 -9.72 0.29 -1.36
C TYR A 21 -8.53 0.59 -2.26
N SER A 22 -8.13 1.85 -2.28
CA SER A 22 -6.93 2.34 -2.96
C SER A 22 -6.05 3.02 -1.93
N LEU A 23 -4.77 2.62 -1.87
CA LEU A 23 -3.77 3.34 -1.10
C LEU A 23 -2.91 4.16 -2.07
N GLU A 24 -2.84 5.46 -1.83
CA GLU A 24 -1.93 6.38 -2.48
C GLU A 24 -0.88 6.83 -1.47
N PHE A 25 0.39 6.81 -1.87
CA PHE A 25 1.49 7.21 -0.99
C PHE A 25 2.53 8.06 -1.75
N SER A 26 3.20 8.93 -1.00
CA SER A 26 4.33 9.74 -1.47
C SER A 26 5.43 9.67 -0.41
N VAL A 27 6.61 9.19 -0.82
CA VAL A 27 7.79 9.06 0.05
C VAL A 27 8.91 9.91 -0.52
N ILE A 28 9.69 10.54 0.34
CA ILE A 28 10.91 11.26 -0.04
C ILE A 28 12.09 10.33 0.23
N GLY A 29 12.86 10.01 -0.81
CA GLY A 29 14.09 9.25 -0.70
C GLY A 29 15.18 10.04 0.01
N GLU A 30 16.21 9.35 0.49
CA GLU A 30 17.40 9.99 1.09
C GLU A 30 18.08 10.97 0.11
N ASP A 31 17.99 10.67 -1.19
CA ASP A 31 18.50 11.50 -2.29
C ASP A 31 17.63 12.73 -2.59
N GLY A 32 16.54 12.93 -1.83
CA GLY A 32 15.64 14.07 -1.97
C GLY A 32 14.61 13.94 -3.09
N HIS A 33 14.65 12.86 -3.88
CA HIS A 33 13.62 12.59 -4.88
C HIS A 33 12.33 12.07 -4.22
N THR A 34 11.20 12.51 -4.76
CA THR A 34 9.88 12.04 -4.31
C THR A 34 9.44 10.85 -5.17
N VAL A 35 9.09 9.75 -4.52
CA VAL A 35 8.50 8.57 -5.13
C VAL A 35 7.04 8.50 -4.69
N ALA A 36 6.14 8.67 -5.65
CA ALA A 36 4.72 8.49 -5.45
C ALA A 36 4.26 7.16 -6.06
N GLY A 37 3.35 6.47 -5.39
CA GLY A 37 2.79 5.21 -5.85
C GLY A 37 1.37 5.05 -5.39
N HIS A 38 0.65 4.15 -6.05
CA HIS A 38 -0.66 3.73 -5.59
C HIS A 38 -0.85 2.24 -5.82
N PHE A 39 -1.66 1.60 -4.99
CA PHE A 39 -2.12 0.24 -5.23
C PHE A 39 -3.54 0.04 -4.73
N ASN A 40 -4.24 -0.91 -5.34
CA ASN A 40 -5.61 -1.26 -4.99
C ASN A 40 -5.62 -2.59 -4.26
N PHE A 41 -6.44 -2.71 -3.21
CA PHE A 41 -6.60 -3.93 -2.44
C PHE A 41 -8.07 -4.12 -2.02
N GLY A 42 -8.48 -5.37 -1.83
CA GLY A 42 -9.81 -5.72 -1.33
C GLY A 42 -9.74 -6.23 0.11
N ILE A 43 -10.69 -5.84 0.95
CA ILE A 43 -10.89 -6.38 2.31
C ILE A 43 -12.11 -7.28 2.30
N GLY A 44 -12.01 -8.46 2.93
CA GLY A 44 -13.13 -9.42 3.02
C GLY A 44 -13.57 -10.03 1.69
N MET A 45 -12.85 -9.76 0.59
CA MET A 45 -13.07 -10.38 -0.70
C MET A 45 -12.08 -11.53 -0.87
N PRO A 46 -12.52 -12.73 -1.31
CA PRO A 46 -11.57 -13.75 -1.72
C PRO A 46 -10.72 -13.14 -2.83
N ALA A 47 -9.39 -13.22 -2.69
CA ALA A 47 -8.50 -12.89 -3.80
C ALA A 47 -9.01 -13.69 -5.00
N ALA A 48 -9.46 -13.00 -6.05
CA ALA A 48 -9.75 -13.67 -7.30
C ALA A 48 -8.44 -14.34 -7.68
N HIS A 49 -8.36 -15.66 -7.46
CA HIS A 49 -7.25 -16.46 -7.92
C HIS A 49 -7.30 -16.23 -9.43
N ALA A 50 -6.40 -15.40 -9.95
CA ALA A 50 -6.10 -15.42 -11.36
C ALA A 50 -5.45 -16.78 -11.57
N GLU A 51 -6.28 -17.80 -11.75
CA GLU A 51 -5.89 -19.05 -12.35
C GLU A 51 -5.38 -18.66 -13.74
N SER A 52 -4.08 -18.39 -13.81
CA SER A 52 -3.33 -18.40 -15.05
C SER A 52 -3.39 -19.84 -15.56
N GLY A 53 -4.50 -20.18 -16.22
CA GLY A 53 -4.67 -21.42 -16.93
C GLY A 53 -3.59 -21.51 -18.00
N HIS A 54 -2.74 -22.53 -17.88
CA HIS A 54 -1.86 -23.03 -18.93
C HIS A 54 -2.35 -24.42 -19.32
#